data_AF-M1DSZ7-F1
#
_entry.id   AF-M1DSZ7-F1
#
_cell.length_a   1.000
_cell.length_b   1.000
_cell.length_c   1.000
_cell.angle_alpha   90.00
_cell.angle_beta   90.00
_cell.angle_gamma   90.00
#
_symmetry.space_group_name_H-M   'P 1'
#
loop_
_entity.id
_entity.type
_entity.pdbx_description
1 polymer ?
#
loop_
_entity_poly.entity_id
_entity_poly.type
_entity_poly.pdbx_seq_one_letter_code
_entity_poly.pdbx_strand_id
1 'polypeptide(L)'
;MCHAIGVPEEILDYMAPLYPVSVDITRTKWSDIKFGPTLTTVERHKRDELITTRMYGLEILRHQNGSRASTDLQLGKVERRYPLNDHAKALLGIGPEFCESVDNDISTDEEHARTSSDVDSDSEEVIDPVQAGDEADGDDAMED
;
A
#
# COMPACT_ATOMS: atom_id res chain seq x y z
N MET A 1 -30.56 29.46 -28.62
CA MET A 1 -29.26 30.16 -28.78
C MET A 1 -28.41 29.73 -27.59
N CYS A 2 -27.38 28.91 -27.81
CA CYS A 2 -26.57 28.34 -26.73
C CYS A 2 -25.42 29.28 -26.44
N HIS A 3 -25.35 29.86 -25.23
CA HIS A 3 -24.14 30.53 -24.78
C HIS A 3 -23.12 29.45 -24.38
N ALA A 4 -22.02 29.36 -25.13
CA ALA A 4 -20.85 28.61 -24.72
C ALA A 4 -20.19 29.37 -23.56
N ILE A 5 -20.25 28.80 -22.35
CA ILE A 5 -19.51 29.30 -21.19
C ILE A 5 -18.07 28.82 -21.39
N GLY A 6 -17.18 29.75 -21.76
CA GLY A 6 -15.75 29.48 -21.88
C GLY A 6 -15.15 29.14 -20.52
N VAL A 7 -14.41 28.04 -20.47
CA VAL A 7 -13.56 27.69 -19.34
C VAL A 7 -12.43 28.72 -19.26
N PRO A 8 -12.17 29.37 -18.12
CA PRO A 8 -10.98 30.21 -17.99
C PRO A 8 -9.76 29.29 -17.96
N GLU A 9 -8.91 29.39 -18.98
CA GLU A 9 -7.58 28.79 -18.97
C GLU A 9 -6.72 29.54 -17.94
N GLU A 10 -6.62 29.00 -16.74
CA GLU A 10 -5.69 29.47 -15.72
C GLU A 10 -4.27 29.10 -16.16
N ILE A 11 -3.57 30.05 -16.79
CA ILE A 11 -2.16 29.92 -17.14
C ILE A 11 -1.37 30.01 -15.82
N LEU A 12 -1.05 28.86 -15.24
CA LEU A 12 -0.14 28.76 -14.11
C LEU A 12 1.27 29.10 -14.61
N ASP A 13 1.72 30.34 -14.39
CA ASP A 13 3.12 30.73 -14.52
C ASP A 13 3.96 30.03 -13.44
N TYR A 14 4.28 28.75 -13.68
CA TYR A 14 5.19 28.00 -12.83
C TYR A 14 6.61 28.57 -12.97
N MET A 15 6.95 29.50 -12.07
CA MET A 15 8.33 29.97 -11.90
C MET A 15 9.12 28.91 -11.13
N ALA A 16 9.93 28.12 -11.84
CA ALA A 16 10.86 27.21 -11.21
C ALA A 16 11.84 28.01 -10.31
N PRO A 17 12.06 27.61 -9.04
CA PRO A 17 12.96 28.33 -8.15
C PRO A 17 14.38 28.41 -8.74
N LEU A 18 14.95 29.61 -8.78
CA LEU A 18 16.31 29.86 -9.29
C LEU A 18 17.41 29.10 -8.53
N TYR A 19 17.09 28.59 -7.34
CA TYR A 19 17.95 27.74 -6.53
C TYR A 19 17.14 26.55 -6.01
N PRO A 20 17.10 25.42 -6.74
CA PRO A 20 16.53 24.20 -6.20
C PRO A 20 17.32 23.79 -4.97
N VAL A 21 16.64 23.59 -3.84
CA VAL A 21 17.26 23.00 -2.65
C VAL A 21 17.75 21.61 -3.05
N SER A 22 19.07 21.42 -3.06
CA SER A 22 19.66 20.12 -3.34
C SER A 22 19.26 19.16 -2.22
N VAL A 23 18.35 18.24 -2.51
CA VAL A 23 18.08 17.12 -1.64
C VAL A 23 19.30 16.21 -1.67
N ASP A 24 19.98 16.09 -0.54
CA ASP A 24 21.12 15.18 -0.39
C ASP A 24 20.62 13.73 -0.38
N ILE A 25 20.50 13.16 -1.58
CA ILE A 25 20.09 11.76 -1.82
C ILE A 25 21.08 10.73 -1.26
N THR A 26 22.24 11.16 -0.72
CA THR A 26 23.18 10.25 -0.06
C THR A 26 22.77 9.91 1.37
N ARG A 27 21.83 10.66 1.97
CA ARG A 27 21.26 10.36 3.29
C ARG A 27 20.02 9.49 3.19
N THR A 28 20.06 8.40 2.44
CA THR A 28 19.17 7.29 2.74
C THR A 28 19.61 6.74 4.09
N LYS A 29 18.77 6.92 5.11
CA LYS A 29 18.94 6.32 6.43
C LYS A 29 18.63 4.81 6.35
N TRP A 30 19.22 4.13 5.36
CA TRP A 30 19.26 2.68 5.31
C TRP A 30 20.38 2.29 6.28
N SER A 31 20.01 1.57 7.32
CA SER A 31 20.96 1.16 8.36
C SER A 31 21.91 0.11 7.78
N ASP A 32 22.99 0.57 7.15
CA ASP A 32 24.06 -0.20 6.51
C ASP A 32 24.84 -1.13 7.47
N ILE A 33 24.38 -1.29 8.71
CA ILE A 33 25.08 -2.04 9.76
C ILE A 33 24.50 -3.46 9.92
N LYS A 34 23.36 -3.81 9.29
CA LYS A 34 22.74 -5.13 9.49
C LYS A 34 23.10 -6.20 8.46
N PHE A 35 23.71 -5.84 7.32
CA PHE A 35 23.95 -6.79 6.22
C PHE A 35 25.43 -6.98 5.90
N GLY A 36 26.21 -7.49 6.86
CA GLY A 36 27.55 -8.06 6.63
C GLY A 36 28.50 -7.25 5.72
N PRO A 37 29.53 -7.88 5.16
CA PRO A 37 30.37 -7.25 4.13
C PRO A 37 29.54 -6.95 2.86
N THR A 38 29.70 -5.74 2.32
CA THR A 38 29.08 -5.36 1.05
C THR A 38 29.54 -6.29 -0.08
N LEU A 39 28.61 -7.00 -0.72
CA LEU A 39 28.92 -7.86 -1.86
C LEU A 39 29.56 -7.06 -3.01
N THR A 40 30.49 -7.69 -3.73
CA THR A 40 30.99 -7.19 -5.01
C THR A 40 29.93 -7.33 -6.11
N THR A 41 30.11 -6.63 -7.23
CA THR A 41 29.20 -6.74 -8.39
C THR A 41 29.09 -8.17 -8.91
N VAL A 42 30.20 -8.92 -8.93
CA VAL A 42 30.22 -10.32 -9.36
C VAL A 42 29.42 -11.20 -8.40
N GLU A 43 29.56 -11.00 -7.10
CA GLU A 43 28.82 -11.78 -6.10
C GLU A 43 27.33 -11.47 -6.12
N ARG A 44 26.94 -10.20 -6.32
CA ARG A 44 25.54 -9.82 -6.55
C ARG A 44 24.97 -10.54 -7.76
N HIS A 45 25.68 -10.51 -8.89
CA HIS A 45 25.23 -11.18 -10.10
C HIS A 45 25.06 -12.70 -9.89
N LYS A 46 26.04 -13.35 -9.28
CA LYS A 46 25.97 -14.77 -8.94
C LYS A 46 24.80 -15.09 -8.01
N ARG A 47 24.56 -14.27 -6.98
CA ARG A 47 23.41 -14.42 -6.09
C ARG A 47 22.10 -14.37 -6.88
N ASP A 48 21.96 -13.40 -7.77
CA ASP A 48 20.75 -13.21 -8.56
C ASP A 48 20.52 -14.39 -9.52
N GLU A 49 21.57 -14.91 -10.16
CA GLU A 49 21.50 -16.14 -10.97
C GLU A 49 21.03 -17.36 -10.17
N LEU A 50 21.52 -17.53 -8.95
CA LEU A 50 21.10 -18.62 -8.06
C LEU A 50 19.62 -18.48 -7.69
N ILE A 51 19.16 -17.25 -7.39
CA ILE A 51 17.76 -16.96 -7.09
C ILE A 51 16.86 -17.26 -8.30
N THR A 52 17.23 -16.77 -9.49
CA THR A 52 16.46 -17.02 -10.71
C THR A 52 16.37 -18.51 -11.03
N THR A 53 17.48 -19.24 -10.90
CA THR A 53 17.51 -20.68 -11.15
C THR A 53 16.66 -21.45 -10.13
N ARG A 54 16.73 -21.06 -8.85
CA ARG A 54 15.89 -21.61 -7.78
C ARG A 54 14.40 -21.39 -8.07
N MET A 55 14.03 -20.18 -8.47
CA MET A 55 12.65 -19.82 -8.82
C MET A 55 12.13 -20.68 -9.98
N TYR A 56 12.92 -20.85 -11.04
CA TYR A 56 12.55 -21.70 -12.17
C TYR A 56 12.37 -23.17 -11.77
N GLY A 57 13.23 -23.68 -10.89
CA GLY A 57 13.08 -25.03 -10.32
C GLY A 57 11.79 -25.22 -9.52
N LEU A 58 11.39 -24.20 -8.76
CA LEU A 58 10.12 -24.21 -8.02
C LEU A 58 8.91 -24.11 -8.95
N GLU A 59 9.01 -23.32 -10.03
CA GLU A 59 7.94 -23.19 -11.02
C GLU A 59 7.72 -24.50 -11.78
N ILE A 60 8.80 -25.18 -12.18
CA ILE A 60 8.70 -26.53 -12.77
C ILE A 60 8.01 -27.50 -11.80
N LEU A 61 8.37 -27.47 -10.52
CA LEU A 61 7.74 -28.32 -9.51
C LEU A 61 6.26 -28.00 -9.36
N ARG A 62 5.89 -26.72 -9.36
CA ARG A 62 4.49 -26.26 -9.32
C ARG A 62 3.71 -26.81 -10.51
N HIS A 63 4.26 -26.72 -11.72
CA HIS A 63 3.63 -27.30 -12.91
C HIS A 63 3.47 -28.83 -12.84
N GLN A 64 4.44 -29.53 -12.24
CA GLN A 64 4.36 -30.99 -12.03
C GLN A 64 3.30 -31.37 -10.99
N ASN A 65 3.09 -30.53 -9.97
CA ASN A 65 2.13 -30.77 -8.91
C ASN A 65 0.71 -30.27 -9.23
N GLY A 66 0.57 -29.34 -10.18
CA GLY A 66 -0.70 -28.69 -10.50
C GLY A 66 -1.22 -27.88 -9.32
N SER A 67 -2.43 -28.19 -8.85
CA SER A 67 -3.04 -27.55 -7.67
C SER A 67 -2.61 -28.16 -6.34
N ARG A 68 -1.84 -29.26 -6.35
CA ARG A 68 -1.44 -29.95 -5.13
C ARG A 68 -0.28 -29.21 -4.44
N ALA A 69 -0.35 -29.09 -3.12
CA ALA A 69 0.75 -28.57 -2.33
C ALA A 69 2.02 -29.44 -2.49
N SER A 70 3.17 -28.79 -2.56
CA SER A 70 4.47 -29.46 -2.60
C SER A 70 4.80 -30.09 -1.26
N THR A 71 5.35 -31.31 -1.28
CA THR A 71 5.86 -31.99 -0.08
C THR A 71 7.30 -31.56 0.23
N ASP A 72 7.71 -31.66 1.50
CA ASP A 72 9.08 -31.36 1.93
C ASP A 72 10.14 -32.14 1.14
N LEU A 73 9.85 -33.40 0.81
CA LEU A 73 10.74 -34.22 0.00
C LEU A 73 10.94 -33.64 -1.42
N GLN A 74 9.88 -33.09 -2.02
CA GLN A 74 9.96 -32.45 -3.33
C GLN A 74 10.71 -31.12 -3.25
N LEU A 75 10.41 -30.29 -2.24
CA LEU A 75 11.12 -29.03 -2.01
C LEU A 75 12.63 -29.27 -1.76
N GLY A 76 12.96 -30.30 -0.97
CA GLY A 76 14.35 -30.71 -0.71
C GLY A 76 15.06 -31.30 -1.94
N LYS A 77 14.33 -31.82 -2.94
CA LYS A 77 14.93 -32.18 -4.25
C LYS A 77 15.28 -30.94 -5.06
N VAL A 78 14.39 -29.95 -5.07
CA VAL A 78 14.66 -28.65 -5.71
C VAL A 78 15.85 -27.97 -5.02
N GLU A 79 15.98 -28.08 -3.70
CA GLU A 79 17.12 -27.52 -2.92
C GLU A 79 18.45 -28.13 -3.28
N ARG A 80 18.49 -29.46 -3.43
CA ARG A 80 19.71 -30.14 -3.85
C ARG A 80 20.10 -29.83 -5.30
N ARG A 81 19.13 -29.56 -6.19
CA ARG A 81 19.40 -29.24 -7.60
C ARG A 81 19.80 -27.77 -7.80
N TYR A 82 19.19 -26.87 -7.04
CA TYR A 82 19.37 -25.43 -7.16
C TYR A 82 19.68 -24.85 -5.77
N PRO A 83 20.91 -25.08 -5.27
CA PRO A 83 21.31 -24.61 -3.96
C PRO A 83 21.46 -23.09 -3.94
N LEU A 84 21.00 -22.47 -2.87
CA LEU A 84 21.23 -21.06 -2.59
C LEU A 84 22.43 -20.89 -1.66
N ASN A 85 23.22 -19.85 -1.88
CA ASN A 85 24.25 -19.43 -0.92
C ASN A 85 23.63 -18.67 0.27
N ASP A 86 24.41 -18.44 1.31
CA ASP A 86 23.93 -17.84 2.56
C ASP A 86 23.38 -16.42 2.35
N HIS A 87 23.99 -15.64 1.46
CA HIS A 87 23.47 -14.31 1.15
C HIS A 87 22.12 -14.36 0.42
N ALA A 88 21.92 -15.27 -0.54
CA ALA A 88 20.64 -15.43 -1.22
C ALA A 88 19.55 -15.92 -0.25
N LYS A 89 19.92 -16.82 0.66
CA LYS A 89 19.07 -17.32 1.75
C LYS A 89 18.62 -16.19 2.66
N ALA A 90 19.57 -15.38 3.17
CA ALA A 90 19.28 -14.22 4.00
C ALA A 90 18.39 -13.19 3.29
N LEU A 91 18.64 -12.94 1.99
CA LEU A 91 17.84 -12.01 1.19
C LEU A 91 16.39 -12.48 1.01
N LEU A 92 16.18 -13.79 0.86
CA LEU A 92 14.85 -14.39 0.70
C LEU A 92 14.17 -14.70 2.05
N GLY A 93 14.82 -14.39 3.17
CA GLY A 93 14.34 -14.77 4.50
C GLY A 93 14.28 -16.28 4.76
N ILE A 94 15.10 -17.05 4.03
CA ILE A 94 15.15 -18.51 4.13
C ILE A 94 16.31 -18.88 5.05
N GLY A 95 16.03 -19.15 6.32
CA GLY A 95 17.06 -19.58 7.26
C GLY A 95 16.55 -19.57 8.70
N PRO A 96 17.25 -20.26 9.61
CA PRO A 96 16.87 -20.29 11.03
C PRO A 96 16.92 -18.90 11.68
N GLU A 97 17.65 -17.93 11.10
CA GLU A 97 17.71 -16.57 11.62
C GLU A 97 16.47 -15.72 11.27
N PHE A 98 15.60 -16.18 10.37
CA PHE A 98 14.39 -15.44 9.98
C PHE A 98 13.18 -15.94 10.77
N CYS A 99 12.88 -15.28 11.89
CA CYS A 99 11.53 -15.28 12.45
C CYS A 99 10.77 -14.11 11.82
N GLU A 100 9.65 -14.40 11.16
CA GLU A 100 8.66 -13.39 10.81
C GLU A 100 8.36 -12.60 12.10
N SER A 101 8.66 -11.30 12.11
CA SER A 101 8.25 -10.47 13.22
C SER A 101 6.74 -10.55 13.27
N VAL A 102 6.19 -11.00 14.40
CA VAL A 102 4.79 -10.77 14.74
C VAL A 102 4.68 -9.25 14.78
N ASP A 103 4.35 -8.63 13.65
CA ASP A 103 4.04 -7.21 13.63
C ASP A 103 3.01 -7.02 14.71
N ASN A 104 3.35 -6.20 15.71
CA ASN A 104 2.35 -5.75 16.65
C ASN A 104 1.31 -5.03 15.78
N ASP A 105 0.14 -5.64 15.61
CA ASP A 105 -1.08 -4.91 15.27
C ASP A 105 -1.24 -3.84 16.35
N ILE A 106 -0.63 -2.68 16.12
CA ILE A 106 -0.85 -1.51 16.94
C ILE A 106 -2.29 -1.12 16.60
N SER A 107 -3.23 -1.54 17.44
CA SER A 107 -4.60 -1.06 17.36
C SER A 107 -4.56 0.46 17.42
N THR A 108 -4.92 1.11 16.32
CA THR A 108 -5.23 2.54 16.27
C THR A 108 -6.52 2.76 17.07
N ASP A 109 -6.43 2.67 18.39
CA ASP A 109 -7.46 3.20 19.29
C ASP A 109 -7.28 4.72 19.33
N GLU A 110 -7.75 5.37 18.26
CA GLU A 110 -8.01 6.81 18.20
C GLU A 110 -9.44 7.07 18.69
N GLU A 111 -9.76 6.64 19.90
CA GLU A 111 -10.84 7.21 20.69
C GLU A 111 -10.19 7.93 21.89
N HIS A 112 -10.93 8.77 22.62
CA HIS A 112 -10.49 9.48 23.84
C HIS A 112 -9.75 10.82 23.63
N ALA A 113 -10.36 11.73 22.87
CA ALA A 113 -10.24 13.16 23.18
C ALA A 113 -11.56 13.91 22.94
N ARG A 114 -12.65 13.44 23.58
CA ARG A 114 -13.82 14.29 23.83
C ARG A 114 -13.44 15.33 24.89
N THR A 115 -12.84 16.43 24.45
CA THR A 115 -12.71 17.62 25.28
C THR A 115 -14.05 18.34 25.25
N SER A 116 -14.78 18.24 26.36
CA SER A 116 -15.97 19.01 26.67
C SER A 116 -15.68 20.51 26.51
N SER A 117 -16.29 21.14 25.51
CA SER A 117 -16.41 22.60 25.44
C SER A 117 -17.84 22.96 25.78
N ASP A 118 -18.07 23.19 27.06
CA ASP A 118 -19.26 23.83 27.61
C ASP A 118 -19.27 25.30 27.18
N VAL A 119 -20.25 25.69 26.36
CA VAL A 119 -20.54 27.09 26.03
C VAL A 119 -22.05 27.23 26.00
N ASP A 120 -22.55 27.90 27.04
CA ASP A 120 -23.94 28.25 27.26
C ASP A 120 -24.52 29.00 26.05
N SER A 121 -25.66 28.51 25.58
CA SER A 121 -26.54 29.15 24.62
C SER A 121 -27.16 30.42 25.23
N ASP A 122 -27.18 31.51 24.46
CA ASP A 122 -28.18 32.56 24.65
C ASP A 122 -29.05 32.67 23.40
N SER A 123 -30.35 32.76 23.64
CA SER A 123 -31.41 32.47 22.68
C SER A 123 -32.19 33.75 22.41
N GLU A 124 -32.48 34.09 21.16
CA GLU A 124 -33.69 34.89 20.87
C GLU A 124 -34.35 34.48 19.56
N GLU A 125 -35.64 34.21 19.71
CA GLU A 125 -36.64 33.69 18.80
C GLU A 125 -37.28 34.83 17.99
N VAL A 126 -37.38 34.68 16.66
CA VAL A 126 -38.49 35.28 15.90
C VAL A 126 -38.91 34.29 14.80
N ILE A 127 -40.00 33.59 15.07
CA ILE A 127 -40.81 32.87 14.09
C ILE A 127 -41.80 33.88 13.52
N ASP A 128 -41.98 33.91 12.19
CA ASP A 128 -43.21 34.44 11.62
C ASP A 128 -43.79 33.41 10.61
N PRO A 129 -45.07 33.01 10.76
CA PRO A 129 -45.70 31.95 10.00
C PRO A 129 -46.55 32.51 8.86
N VAL A 130 -46.47 31.93 7.66
CA VAL A 130 -47.64 31.89 6.77
C VAL A 130 -47.76 30.52 6.10
N GLN A 131 -48.82 29.88 6.56
CA GLN A 131 -49.49 28.67 6.13
C GLN A 131 -50.33 28.94 4.86
N ALA A 132 -50.35 27.98 3.93
CA ALA A 132 -51.47 27.58 3.05
C ALA A 132 -50.84 26.78 1.90
N GLY A 133 -51.03 25.46 1.75
CA GLY A 133 -52.29 24.74 1.79
C GLY A 133 -52.78 24.57 0.35
N ASP A 134 -52.72 23.35 -0.19
CA ASP A 134 -53.92 22.59 -0.59
C ASP A 134 -53.52 21.23 -1.17
N GLU A 135 -54.40 20.28 -0.90
CA GLU A 135 -54.34 18.83 -1.05
C GLU A 135 -54.58 18.36 -2.50
N ALA A 136 -54.28 17.08 -2.74
CA ALA A 136 -54.96 16.09 -3.62
C ALA A 136 -53.89 15.15 -4.22
N ASP A 137 -53.71 13.92 -3.74
CA ASP A 137 -54.62 12.76 -3.78
C ASP A 137 -54.79 12.15 -5.18
N GLY A 138 -54.69 10.81 -5.23
CA GLY A 138 -54.85 9.95 -6.40
C GLY A 138 -53.55 9.24 -6.79
N ASP A 139 -53.16 8.11 -6.22
CA ASP A 139 -53.79 6.79 -6.27
C ASP A 139 -53.79 6.12 -7.66
N ASP A 140 -53.31 4.86 -7.62
CA ASP A 140 -53.56 3.72 -8.50
C ASP A 140 -53.32 3.79 -10.02
N ALA A 141 -52.61 2.78 -10.54
CA ALA A 141 -53.21 1.72 -11.37
C ALA A 141 -52.28 1.16 -12.49
N MET A 142 -51.86 -0.09 -12.25
CA MET A 142 -51.81 -1.28 -13.13
C MET A 142 -51.07 -1.36 -14.48
N GLU A 143 -50.50 -2.58 -14.67
CA GLU A 143 -50.42 -3.40 -15.91
C GLU A 143 -49.55 -2.87 -17.07
N ASP A 144 -48.68 -3.62 -17.74
CA ASP A 144 -48.37 -5.06 -17.81
C ASP A 144 -46.94 -5.20 -18.41
#